data_AF-A0A1Y2BE92-F1
#
_entry.id   AF-A0A1Y2BE92-F1
#
_cell.length_a   1.000
_cell.length_b   1.000
_cell.length_c   1.000
_cell.angle_alpha   90.00
_cell.angle_beta   90.00
_cell.angle_gamma   90.00
#
_symmetry.space_group_name_H-M   'P 1'
#
loop_
_entity.id
_entity.type
_entity.pdbx_description
1 polymer ?
#
loop_
_entity_poly.entity_id
_entity_poly.type
_entity_poly.pdbx_seq_one_letter_code
_entity_poly.pdbx_strand_id
1 'polypeptide(L)'
;MARKVRGEAPATAAAKSKPRVGSSTRRLPPPASPSSSSSSPSPPPPPPPMSTVRDSSSSSKRGVMEICDRWLSANDSYTQDSGSSRPTFGYITSSELPNSSPFLPSSATLVGTQSTNGKKRKFAPGQQASDEDEDEDEDDMQFDLRTALQAKVTSGSSSPSPVDQRPVKFRPTPRPPGAEDGSTILVKMQHNYFPGYVVEYLPAQTIEDQRKGMDRYRVCTQLDGEILKRRNEIILLSEDGIADCRLGEIRTTVTSINNDATTRPPTPPPRTTRRAKPLSPAAFGKLSREAQIRYLHPLLHDIIKEAYTCSQWRADAFYGSTVQRAALKQEAQYGDIREAELVTVIVPELERWALRAERWQGVAKQSDDEPARPVGSERYESLSITERRNFVTDVLLPEAIIQICILSFDHPASDSPQQLYGQARKRLGELAMEDDVSGWNMRLVEIYEARSRMRKRKGLPREDLTSFEKRQIRVVEGELVSWTGRIRKVFGADIKGVAPINAPLVGI
;
A
#
# COMPACT_ATOMS: atom_id res chain seq x y z
N MET A 1 21.90 -40.13 16.35
CA MET A 1 21.97 -41.17 15.31
C MET A 1 22.09 -40.49 13.96
N ALA A 2 23.31 -40.46 13.43
CA ALA A 2 23.67 -39.80 12.19
C ALA A 2 23.53 -40.76 11.01
N ARG A 3 22.91 -40.32 9.91
CA ARG A 3 23.03 -41.00 8.61
C ARG A 3 23.55 -40.01 7.57
N LYS A 4 24.84 -40.20 7.31
CA LYS A 4 25.69 -39.57 6.31
C LYS A 4 25.43 -40.27 4.98
N VAL A 5 24.94 -39.56 3.97
CA VAL A 5 24.86 -40.06 2.60
C VAL A 5 25.80 -39.20 1.74
N ARG A 6 26.88 -39.84 1.29
CA ARG A 6 27.80 -39.39 0.24
C ARG A 6 27.26 -39.87 -1.12
N GLY A 7 27.54 -39.12 -2.17
CA GLY A 7 27.40 -39.53 -3.58
C GLY A 7 27.60 -38.29 -4.46
N GLU A 8 28.84 -37.93 -4.78
CA GLU A 8 29.56 -38.29 -6.01
C GLU A 8 29.20 -37.38 -7.20
N ALA A 9 30.15 -36.51 -7.52
CA ALA A 9 30.24 -35.80 -8.78
C ALA A 9 30.84 -36.70 -9.86
N PRO A 10 30.64 -36.36 -11.15
CA PRO A 10 31.73 -36.53 -12.09
C PRO A 10 32.04 -35.25 -12.87
N ALA A 11 33.33 -35.14 -13.16
CA ALA A 11 33.98 -34.07 -13.89
C ALA A 11 34.02 -34.34 -15.40
N THR A 12 34.33 -33.26 -16.13
CA THR A 12 34.99 -33.18 -17.44
C THR A 12 34.29 -33.76 -18.68
N ALA A 13 34.02 -32.88 -19.66
CA ALA A 13 34.49 -33.09 -21.03
C ALA A 13 34.47 -31.77 -21.82
N ALA A 14 35.67 -31.26 -22.11
CA ALA A 14 35.89 -30.23 -23.12
C ALA A 14 35.85 -30.90 -24.51
N ALA A 15 35.15 -30.29 -25.48
CA ALA A 15 35.27 -30.66 -26.88
C ALA A 15 35.21 -29.42 -27.77
N LYS A 16 36.39 -29.05 -28.28
CA LYS A 16 36.59 -28.17 -29.44
C LYS A 16 36.05 -28.86 -30.69
N SER A 17 35.26 -28.16 -31.51
CA SER A 17 35.29 -28.38 -32.97
C SER A 17 34.77 -27.14 -33.72
N LYS A 18 35.63 -26.61 -34.60
CA LYS A 18 35.29 -25.72 -35.71
C LYS A 18 35.20 -26.59 -36.98
N PRO A 19 34.30 -26.26 -37.91
CA PRO A 19 34.73 -25.98 -39.30
C PRO A 19 33.98 -24.73 -39.83
N ARG A 20 34.63 -23.71 -40.37
CA ARG A 20 35.28 -23.56 -41.69
C ARG A 20 34.32 -23.70 -42.88
N VAL A 21 33.98 -22.52 -43.41
CA VAL A 21 33.79 -22.13 -44.83
C VAL A 21 32.66 -22.78 -45.64
N GLY A 22 31.77 -21.92 -46.14
CA GLY A 22 30.78 -22.23 -47.15
C GLY A 22 30.05 -20.98 -47.65
N SER A 23 30.81 -20.03 -48.21
CA SER A 23 30.27 -18.89 -48.96
C SER A 23 29.61 -19.39 -50.25
N SER A 24 28.28 -19.35 -50.31
CA SER A 24 27.53 -19.58 -51.55
C SER A 24 26.51 -18.48 -51.76
N THR A 25 26.98 -17.39 -52.36
CA THR A 25 26.18 -16.37 -53.03
C THR A 25 25.43 -16.98 -54.20
N ARG A 26 24.15 -17.32 -54.01
CA ARG A 26 23.23 -17.61 -55.11
C ARG A 26 22.44 -16.33 -55.42
N ARG A 27 22.83 -15.66 -56.51
CA ARG A 27 22.05 -14.60 -57.16
C ARG A 27 20.70 -15.19 -57.59
N LEU A 28 19.62 -14.63 -57.08
CA LEU A 28 18.28 -14.79 -57.66
C LEU A 28 18.07 -13.68 -58.71
N PRO A 29 17.46 -13.98 -59.87
CA PRO A 29 17.09 -12.98 -60.86
C PRO A 29 15.85 -12.16 -60.40
N PRO A 30 15.76 -10.87 -60.75
CA PRO A 30 14.58 -10.02 -60.53
C PRO A 30 13.45 -10.33 -61.56
N PRO A 31 12.24 -9.79 -61.35
CA PRO A 31 10.98 -10.52 -61.45
C PRO A 31 10.30 -10.46 -62.82
N ALA A 32 9.50 -11.50 -63.12
CA ALA A 32 8.52 -11.49 -64.19
C ALA A 32 7.26 -10.74 -63.74
N SER A 33 6.93 -9.70 -64.49
CA SER A 33 5.65 -8.98 -64.43
C SER A 33 4.48 -9.88 -64.83
N PRO A 34 3.35 -9.82 -64.12
CA PRO A 34 2.06 -10.13 -64.72
C PRO A 34 1.21 -8.86 -64.84
N SER A 35 1.02 -8.47 -66.09
CA SER A 35 -0.27 -8.14 -66.71
C SER A 35 -1.36 -7.53 -65.82
N SER A 36 -1.56 -6.24 -66.05
CA SER A 36 -2.80 -5.50 -65.87
C SER A 36 -4.02 -6.23 -66.47
N SER A 37 -4.95 -6.65 -65.61
CA SER A 37 -6.33 -6.95 -65.98
C SER A 37 -7.26 -5.98 -65.24
N SER A 38 -7.64 -4.93 -65.95
CA SER A 38 -8.71 -4.00 -65.61
C SER A 38 -10.04 -4.74 -65.51
N SER A 39 -10.60 -4.82 -64.30
CA SER A 39 -11.99 -5.21 -64.08
C SER A 39 -12.69 -4.04 -63.41
N SER A 40 -13.51 -3.33 -64.19
CA SER A 40 -14.34 -2.23 -63.72
C SER A 40 -15.33 -2.72 -62.65
N PRO A 41 -15.45 -2.05 -61.49
CA PRO A 41 -16.53 -2.33 -60.55
C PRO A 41 -17.84 -1.71 -61.07
N SER A 42 -18.87 -2.54 -61.18
CA SER A 42 -20.25 -2.10 -61.42
C SER A 42 -20.75 -1.20 -60.27
N PRO A 43 -21.57 -0.17 -60.57
CA PRO A 43 -22.10 0.72 -59.54
C PRO A 43 -23.08 -0.02 -58.60
N PRO A 44 -23.13 0.35 -57.31
CA PRO A 44 -24.10 -0.20 -56.37
C PRO A 44 -25.54 0.24 -56.71
N PRO A 45 -26.56 -0.60 -56.45
CA PRO A 45 -27.95 -0.25 -56.66
C PRO A 45 -28.40 0.89 -55.72
N PRO A 46 -29.36 1.73 -56.15
CA PRO A 46 -29.87 2.83 -55.33
C PRO A 46 -30.65 2.31 -54.10
N PRO A 47 -30.62 3.04 -52.97
CA PRO A 47 -31.39 2.68 -51.78
C PRO A 47 -32.90 2.78 -52.03
N PRO A 48 -33.72 1.92 -51.40
CA PRO A 48 -35.18 1.99 -51.52
C PRO A 48 -35.74 3.27 -50.86
N PRO A 49 -36.87 3.81 -51.38
CA PRO A 49 -37.46 5.04 -50.89
C PRO A 49 -38.00 4.88 -49.46
N MET A 50 -37.70 5.86 -48.62
CA MET A 50 -38.26 5.98 -47.27
C MET A 50 -39.77 6.18 -47.34
N SER A 51 -40.51 5.20 -46.82
CA SER A 51 -41.94 5.29 -46.57
C SER A 51 -42.18 6.14 -45.33
N THR A 52 -42.74 7.34 -45.54
CA THR A 52 -43.35 8.17 -44.50
C THR A 52 -44.61 7.45 -43.97
N VAL A 53 -44.56 6.95 -42.75
CA VAL A 53 -45.75 6.44 -42.05
C VAL A 53 -46.16 7.44 -40.96
N ARG A 54 -47.43 7.79 -41.07
CA ARG A 54 -48.21 8.75 -40.28
C ARG A 54 -48.31 8.36 -38.81
N ASP A 55 -48.44 9.39 -38.00
CA ASP A 55 -49.01 9.39 -36.65
C ASP A 55 -50.30 8.58 -36.56
N SER A 56 -50.40 7.73 -35.54
CA SER A 56 -51.66 7.19 -35.06
C SER A 56 -51.53 6.82 -33.59
N SER A 57 -52.06 7.70 -32.75
CA SER A 57 -52.43 7.46 -31.36
C SER A 57 -53.31 6.21 -31.23
N SER A 58 -52.99 5.29 -30.34
CA SER A 58 -54.04 4.56 -29.58
C SER A 58 -53.48 3.86 -28.34
N SER A 59 -54.29 3.99 -27.30
CA SER A 59 -54.22 3.35 -25.99
C SER A 59 -54.38 1.82 -26.06
N SER A 60 -53.62 1.07 -25.25
CA SER A 60 -54.16 0.18 -24.19
C SER A 60 -53.22 -0.97 -23.80
N LYS A 61 -53.14 -1.14 -22.47
CA LYS A 61 -53.14 -2.40 -21.69
C LYS A 61 -51.97 -3.38 -21.78
N ARG A 62 -51.26 -3.41 -20.64
CA ARG A 62 -50.89 -4.58 -19.79
C ARG A 62 -50.65 -5.93 -20.47
N GLY A 63 -49.40 -6.39 -20.36
CA GLY A 63 -48.96 -7.79 -20.31
C GLY A 63 -47.44 -7.77 -20.09
N VAL A 64 -46.97 -7.78 -18.83
CA VAL A 64 -46.45 -8.95 -18.12
C VAL A 64 -45.51 -9.80 -19.00
N MET A 65 -44.21 -9.56 -18.86
CA MET A 65 -43.22 -10.63 -18.91
C MET A 65 -42.03 -10.27 -18.00
N GLU A 66 -41.92 -11.04 -16.91
CA GLU A 66 -40.81 -11.05 -15.96
C GLU A 66 -39.55 -11.63 -16.63
N ILE A 67 -38.42 -10.92 -16.55
CA ILE A 67 -37.09 -11.54 -16.55
C ILE A 67 -36.21 -10.80 -15.53
N CYS A 68 -35.98 -11.51 -14.43
CA CYS A 68 -34.93 -11.45 -13.40
C CYS A 68 -34.01 -10.22 -13.30
N ASP A 69 -34.42 -9.26 -12.46
CA ASP A 69 -33.51 -8.50 -11.58
C ASP A 69 -33.67 -9.04 -10.15
N ARG A 70 -32.71 -9.86 -9.72
CA ARG A 70 -32.58 -10.31 -8.33
C ARG A 70 -31.10 -10.24 -8.01
N TRP A 71 -30.79 -9.82 -6.78
CA TRP A 71 -29.48 -9.53 -6.20
C TRP A 71 -29.09 -8.05 -6.23
N LEU A 72 -29.76 -7.27 -5.37
CA LEU A 72 -29.19 -6.27 -4.46
C LEU A 72 -30.34 -5.66 -3.64
N SER A 73 -30.74 -6.30 -2.53
CA SER A 73 -31.49 -5.68 -1.41
C SER A 73 -31.74 -6.71 -0.31
N ALA A 74 -30.94 -6.67 0.75
CA ALA A 74 -31.31 -7.11 2.09
C ALA A 74 -30.30 -6.53 3.09
N ASN A 75 -30.54 -5.30 3.54
CA ASN A 75 -30.64 -4.95 4.95
C ASN A 75 -30.71 -3.43 5.08
N ASP A 76 -31.94 -2.93 5.12
CA ASP A 76 -32.25 -1.62 5.64
C ASP A 76 -33.33 -1.81 6.71
N SER A 77 -32.94 -1.66 7.97
CA SER A 77 -33.79 -1.17 9.06
C SER A 77 -32.91 -0.96 10.29
N TYR A 78 -32.46 0.27 10.53
CA TYR A 78 -32.71 0.96 11.80
C TYR A 78 -32.28 2.44 11.72
N THR A 79 -33.27 3.30 11.90
CA THR A 79 -33.24 4.66 12.48
C THR A 79 -32.24 5.69 11.96
N GLN A 80 -32.81 6.68 11.27
CA GLN A 80 -32.28 8.04 11.11
C GLN A 80 -31.85 8.64 12.45
N ASP A 81 -30.59 9.07 12.56
CA ASP A 81 -30.27 10.31 13.24
C ASP A 81 -28.93 10.92 12.73
N SER A 82 -29.02 12.21 12.45
CA SER A 82 -27.98 13.27 12.36
C SER A 82 -26.56 12.97 11.83
N GLY A 83 -26.29 13.56 10.64
CA GLY A 83 -25.08 14.31 10.25
C GLY A 83 -23.70 13.81 10.69
N SER A 84 -22.96 13.17 9.77
CA SER A 84 -21.52 12.96 9.93
C SER A 84 -20.78 13.08 8.59
N SER A 85 -19.88 14.07 8.52
CA SER A 85 -18.95 14.30 7.42
C SER A 85 -17.95 13.14 7.34
N ARG A 86 -17.98 12.37 6.25
CA ARG A 86 -16.91 11.40 5.94
C ARG A 86 -15.62 12.15 5.57
N PRO A 87 -14.45 11.75 6.10
CA PRO A 87 -13.19 12.35 5.69
C PRO A 87 -12.81 11.84 4.30
N THR A 88 -12.52 12.77 3.41
CA THR A 88 -11.90 12.51 2.11
C THR A 88 -10.43 12.17 2.33
N PHE A 89 -9.99 10.98 1.90
CA PHE A 89 -8.58 10.57 1.92
C PHE A 89 -7.78 11.45 0.94
N GLY A 90 -7.03 12.41 1.48
CA GLY A 90 -5.98 13.12 0.75
C GLY A 90 -4.67 12.35 0.85
N TYR A 91 -4.23 11.75 -0.26
CA TYR A 91 -2.87 11.21 -0.37
C TYR A 91 -1.87 12.38 -0.35
N ILE A 92 -1.11 12.51 0.74
CA ILE A 92 0.08 13.38 0.78
C ILE A 92 1.19 12.64 0.05
N THR A 93 1.35 12.93 -1.24
CA THR A 93 2.57 12.59 -1.98
C THR A 93 3.56 13.72 -1.77
N SER A 94 4.42 13.60 -0.75
CA SER A 94 5.57 14.49 -0.56
C SER A 94 6.59 14.25 -1.68
N SER A 95 6.44 14.99 -2.77
CA SER A 95 7.48 15.21 -3.77
C SER A 95 7.93 16.67 -3.67
N GLU A 96 8.81 16.95 -2.72
CA GLU A 96 9.56 18.21 -2.73
C GLU A 96 10.65 18.10 -3.82
N LEU A 97 10.35 18.67 -4.99
CA LEU A 97 11.36 19.03 -5.97
C LEU A 97 12.05 20.33 -5.51
N PRO A 98 13.40 20.44 -5.64
CA PRO A 98 14.08 21.68 -5.29
C PRO A 98 13.77 22.78 -6.32
N ASN A 99 13.33 23.91 -5.77
CA ASN A 99 13.14 25.20 -6.42
C ASN A 99 14.40 25.62 -7.22
N SER A 100 14.31 25.65 -8.54
CA SER A 100 15.28 26.31 -9.42
C SER A 100 14.84 27.75 -9.68
N SER A 101 15.60 28.70 -9.12
CA SER A 101 15.49 30.14 -9.37
C SER A 101 16.05 30.51 -10.76
N PRO A 102 15.55 31.57 -11.44
CA PRO A 102 15.98 31.92 -12.78
C PRO A 102 17.19 32.88 -12.74
N PHE A 103 18.20 32.65 -13.58
CA PHE A 103 19.20 33.66 -13.89
C PHE A 103 19.45 33.71 -15.40
N LEU A 104 19.26 34.92 -15.93
CA LEU A 104 19.56 35.34 -17.30
C LEU A 104 21.08 35.49 -17.53
N PRO A 105 21.53 35.57 -18.81
CA PRO A 105 22.92 35.39 -19.17
C PRO A 105 23.72 36.70 -19.09
N SER A 106 25.02 36.58 -18.83
CA SER A 106 25.98 37.65 -19.12
C SER A 106 27.32 37.04 -19.51
N SER A 107 27.62 37.16 -20.80
CA SER A 107 28.94 36.98 -21.38
C SER A 107 29.74 38.26 -21.17
N ALA A 108 30.89 38.20 -20.49
CA ALA A 108 31.98 39.15 -20.69
C ALA A 108 33.31 38.58 -20.17
N THR A 109 34.25 38.51 -21.10
CA THR A 109 35.66 38.19 -20.99
C THR A 109 36.42 39.22 -20.14
N LEU A 110 37.35 38.80 -19.24
CA LEU A 110 38.64 39.48 -19.01
C LEU A 110 39.57 38.74 -18.03
N VAL A 111 40.73 38.34 -18.57
CA VAL A 111 42.11 38.40 -18.05
C VAL A 111 42.35 38.35 -16.53
N GLY A 112 42.96 37.23 -16.09
CA GLY A 112 44.27 37.16 -15.44
C GLY A 112 44.49 37.81 -14.07
N THR A 113 44.88 37.00 -13.08
CA THR A 113 46.08 37.22 -12.23
C THR A 113 46.36 36.01 -11.33
N GLN A 114 47.65 35.80 -11.06
CA GLN A 114 48.26 34.68 -10.35
C GLN A 114 48.20 34.84 -8.82
N SER A 115 48.49 33.72 -8.13
CA SER A 115 49.18 33.65 -6.81
C SER A 115 48.32 34.04 -5.59
N THR A 116 48.29 33.36 -4.44
CA THR A 116 49.35 32.71 -3.64
C THR A 116 48.74 31.70 -2.64
N ASN A 117 49.51 30.63 -2.37
CA ASN A 117 49.78 29.95 -1.08
C ASN A 117 48.80 29.95 0.12
N GLY A 118 48.70 28.75 0.71
CA GLY A 118 48.42 28.51 2.14
C GLY A 118 47.10 27.77 2.37
N LYS A 119 46.95 26.77 3.25
CA LYS A 119 47.78 26.25 4.33
C LYS A 119 47.15 24.90 4.72
N LYS A 120 47.92 23.81 4.72
CA LYS A 120 47.50 22.50 5.23
C LYS A 120 47.28 22.59 6.74
N ARG A 121 46.11 22.20 7.24
CA ARG A 121 45.91 21.85 8.66
C ARG A 121 45.70 20.34 8.77
N LYS A 122 46.67 19.72 9.44
CA LYS A 122 46.66 18.33 9.91
C LYS A 122 45.67 18.24 11.08
N PHE A 123 44.78 17.25 11.06
CA PHE A 123 44.09 16.79 12.27
C PHE A 123 44.92 15.66 12.89
N ALA A 124 45.26 15.82 14.16
CA ALA A 124 45.80 14.75 15.00
C ALA A 124 44.64 14.07 15.74
N PRO A 125 44.72 12.75 16.00
CA PRO A 125 43.76 12.02 16.81
C PRO A 125 44.26 11.94 18.26
N GLY A 126 43.35 12.05 19.23
CA GLY A 126 43.64 11.73 20.61
C GLY A 126 42.66 12.36 21.57
N GLN A 127 41.77 11.54 22.14
CA GLN A 127 41.62 11.40 23.58
C GLN A 127 40.60 10.30 23.87
N GLN A 128 41.13 9.17 24.35
CA GLN A 128 40.42 8.25 25.23
C GLN A 128 40.24 8.94 26.58
N ALA A 129 39.03 8.89 27.12
CA ALA A 129 38.76 9.05 28.54
C ALA A 129 37.94 7.84 28.97
N SER A 130 38.57 7.03 29.83
CA SER A 130 37.99 6.04 30.71
C SER A 130 37.39 6.71 31.94
N ASP A 131 36.74 5.89 32.78
CA ASP A 131 36.29 6.17 34.15
C ASP A 131 35.00 7.01 34.23
N GLU A 132 33.97 6.66 35.00
CA GLU A 132 33.99 6.10 36.35
C GLU A 132 32.63 5.43 36.67
N ASP A 133 32.69 4.48 37.60
CA ASP A 133 31.60 3.75 38.24
C ASP A 133 30.68 4.66 39.08
N GLU A 134 29.36 4.44 39.06
CA GLU A 134 28.43 4.90 40.11
C GLU A 134 27.33 3.84 40.37
N ASP A 135 27.67 2.94 41.29
CA ASP A 135 26.91 2.42 42.45
C ASP A 135 25.43 2.88 42.58
N GLU A 136 24.48 1.95 42.62
CA GLU A 136 23.87 1.38 43.84
C GLU A 136 23.19 2.42 44.76
N ASP A 137 21.93 2.74 44.46
CA ASP A 137 20.97 3.25 45.44
C ASP A 137 19.62 2.50 45.28
N GLU A 138 19.55 1.28 45.82
CA GLU A 138 18.28 0.59 46.13
C GLU A 138 17.72 1.17 47.44
N ASP A 139 17.08 2.34 47.35
CA ASP A 139 16.39 2.92 48.50
C ASP A 139 15.06 2.21 48.78
N ASP A 140 15.03 1.59 49.96
CA ASP A 140 13.91 0.99 50.66
C ASP A 140 12.63 1.84 50.64
N MET A 141 11.66 1.46 49.81
CA MET A 141 10.25 1.79 50.03
C MET A 141 9.53 0.63 50.74
N GLN A 142 9.99 0.29 51.96
CA GLN A 142 9.16 -0.40 52.95
C GLN A 142 8.10 0.57 53.48
N PHE A 143 7.04 0.71 52.69
CA PHE A 143 5.86 1.47 53.08
C PHE A 143 5.05 0.69 54.14
N ASP A 144 4.59 1.46 55.12
CA ASP A 144 4.08 1.11 56.44
C ASP A 144 2.76 0.31 56.43
N LEU A 145 2.77 -0.95 55.97
CA LEU A 145 1.59 -1.82 55.92
C LEU A 145 1.28 -2.50 57.27
N ARG A 146 2.17 -2.37 58.28
CA ARG A 146 1.96 -2.97 59.61
C ARG A 146 1.08 -2.12 60.53
N THR A 147 1.05 -0.81 60.33
CA THR A 147 0.29 0.09 61.21
C THR A 147 -1.23 0.07 60.93
N ALA A 148 -1.65 -0.33 59.72
CA ALA A 148 -3.07 -0.46 59.37
C ALA A 148 -3.73 -1.78 59.83
N LEU A 149 -2.95 -2.79 60.22
CA LEU A 149 -3.47 -4.11 60.61
C LEU A 149 -3.73 -4.28 62.12
N GLN A 150 -3.29 -3.36 62.97
CA GLN A 150 -3.51 -3.45 64.43
C GLN A 150 -4.71 -2.63 64.95
N ALA A 151 -5.32 -1.77 64.13
CA ALA A 151 -6.46 -0.94 64.57
C ALA A 151 -7.85 -1.62 64.41
N LYS A 152 -7.91 -2.92 64.07
CA LYS A 152 -9.18 -3.63 63.85
C LYS A 152 -9.28 -4.95 64.63
N VAL A 153 -8.83 -4.94 65.87
CA VAL A 153 -8.95 -6.07 66.82
C VAL A 153 -9.66 -5.60 68.10
N THR A 154 -10.83 -4.99 67.97
CA THR A 154 -11.76 -4.82 69.11
C THR A 154 -13.17 -4.55 68.58
N SER A 155 -13.88 -5.58 68.14
CA SER A 155 -15.35 -5.62 68.20
C SER A 155 -15.89 -6.98 67.77
N GLY A 156 -16.59 -7.65 68.69
CA GLY A 156 -17.61 -8.64 68.35
C GLY A 156 -17.15 -10.08 68.24
N SER A 157 -16.97 -10.73 69.39
CA SER A 157 -17.02 -12.19 69.53
C SER A 157 -18.45 -12.68 69.20
N SER A 158 -18.75 -12.90 67.92
CA SER A 158 -19.85 -13.77 67.49
C SER A 158 -19.27 -15.12 67.09
N SER A 159 -19.74 -16.17 67.76
CA SER A 159 -19.43 -17.57 67.49
C SER A 159 -19.52 -17.87 65.98
N PRO A 160 -18.43 -18.26 65.30
CA PRO A 160 -18.49 -18.63 63.89
C PRO A 160 -19.31 -19.91 63.76
N SER A 161 -20.52 -19.78 63.24
CA SER A 161 -21.28 -20.93 62.73
C SER A 161 -20.39 -21.69 61.74
N PRO A 162 -20.37 -23.03 61.74
CA PRO A 162 -19.60 -23.81 60.79
C PRO A 162 -20.10 -23.47 59.39
N VAL A 163 -19.38 -22.57 58.71
CA VAL A 163 -19.65 -22.18 57.34
C VAL A 163 -19.39 -23.43 56.51
N ASP A 164 -20.49 -23.99 56.01
CA ASP A 164 -20.59 -25.14 55.12
C ASP A 164 -19.57 -24.95 53.97
N GLN A 165 -18.36 -25.51 54.12
CA GLN A 165 -17.25 -25.39 53.16
C GLN A 165 -17.53 -26.26 51.95
N ARG A 166 -18.54 -25.86 51.17
CA ARG A 166 -18.79 -26.49 49.88
C ARG A 166 -17.59 -26.19 48.99
N PRO A 167 -16.99 -27.20 48.33
CA PRO A 167 -15.87 -26.99 47.44
C PRO A 167 -16.27 -25.96 46.38
N VAL A 168 -15.51 -24.87 46.31
CA VAL A 168 -15.76 -23.80 45.33
C VAL A 168 -15.58 -24.41 43.94
N LYS A 169 -16.69 -24.60 43.22
CA LYS A 169 -16.65 -25.12 41.86
C LYS A 169 -15.94 -24.11 40.96
N PHE A 170 -14.84 -24.53 40.34
CA PHE A 170 -14.12 -23.72 39.37
C PHE A 170 -15.05 -23.25 38.24
N ARG A 171 -14.95 -21.97 37.90
CA ARG A 171 -15.64 -21.37 36.75
C ARG A 171 -14.59 -20.63 35.92
N PRO A 172 -14.39 -21.00 34.64
CA PRO A 172 -13.50 -20.28 33.74
C PRO A 172 -13.82 -18.78 33.72
N THR A 173 -12.78 -17.95 33.66
CA THR A 173 -12.95 -16.50 33.55
C THR A 173 -13.74 -16.19 32.27
N PRO A 174 -14.81 -15.37 32.33
CA PRO A 174 -15.53 -14.97 31.12
C PRO A 174 -14.62 -14.12 30.22
N ARG A 175 -14.76 -14.30 28.91
CA ARG A 175 -14.04 -13.52 27.90
C ARG A 175 -14.34 -12.02 28.10
N PRO A 176 -13.33 -11.13 28.21
CA PRO A 176 -13.57 -9.70 28.33
C PRO A 176 -14.25 -9.12 27.08
N PRO A 177 -15.12 -8.10 27.21
CA PRO A 177 -15.73 -7.43 26.06
C PRO A 177 -14.67 -6.74 25.21
N GLY A 178 -14.73 -6.90 23.88
CA GLY A 178 -13.71 -6.39 22.95
C GLY A 178 -12.51 -7.31 22.74
N ALA A 179 -12.50 -8.50 23.36
CA ALA A 179 -11.52 -9.55 23.12
C ALA A 179 -12.10 -10.71 22.28
N GLU A 180 -12.97 -10.39 21.32
CA GLU A 180 -13.48 -11.36 20.36
C GLU A 180 -12.39 -11.82 19.38
N ASP A 181 -12.58 -12.99 18.78
CA ASP A 181 -11.61 -13.52 17.82
C ASP A 181 -11.64 -12.65 16.55
N GLY A 182 -10.48 -12.18 16.12
CA GLY A 182 -10.30 -11.17 15.07
C GLY A 182 -10.22 -9.73 15.56
N SER A 183 -10.57 -9.43 16.82
CA SER A 183 -10.57 -8.06 17.35
C SER A 183 -9.15 -7.48 17.41
N THR A 184 -9.01 -6.26 16.91
CA THR A 184 -7.75 -5.50 16.91
C THR A 184 -7.35 -5.11 18.33
N ILE A 185 -6.07 -5.25 18.65
CA ILE A 185 -5.49 -4.97 19.96
C ILE A 185 -4.08 -4.39 19.83
N LEU A 186 -3.55 -3.88 20.93
CA LEU A 186 -2.13 -3.58 21.08
C LEU A 186 -1.46 -4.65 21.92
N VAL A 187 -0.32 -5.17 21.44
CA VAL A 187 0.44 -6.24 22.07
C VAL A 187 1.79 -5.71 22.54
N LYS A 188 2.12 -5.90 23.82
CA LYS A 188 3.39 -5.50 24.40
C LYS A 188 4.51 -6.43 23.92
N MET A 189 5.51 -5.85 23.27
CA MET A 189 6.75 -6.52 22.87
C MET A 189 7.91 -5.67 23.40
N GLN A 190 8.70 -6.25 24.31
CA GLN A 190 9.72 -5.52 25.08
C GLN A 190 9.10 -4.32 25.84
N HIS A 191 9.47 -3.09 25.47
CA HIS A 191 9.04 -1.85 26.11
C HIS A 191 7.99 -1.07 25.31
N ASN A 192 7.57 -1.57 24.14
CA ASN A 192 6.64 -0.89 23.25
C ASN A 192 5.42 -1.77 22.96
N TYR A 193 4.36 -1.14 22.45
CA TYR A 193 3.14 -1.81 22.01
C TYR A 193 3.06 -1.80 20.49
N PHE A 194 2.77 -2.96 19.93
CA PHE A 194 2.63 -3.16 18.48
C PHE A 194 1.21 -3.58 18.14
N PRO A 195 0.71 -3.25 16.94
CA PRO A 195 -0.56 -3.77 16.44
C PRO A 195 -0.61 -5.29 16.46
N GLY A 196 -1.73 -5.83 16.87
CA GLY A 196 -2.05 -7.25 16.81
C GLY A 196 -3.55 -7.48 16.70
N TYR A 197 -3.96 -8.74 16.58
CA TYR A 197 -5.34 -9.14 16.74
C TYR A 197 -5.46 -10.42 17.57
N VAL A 198 -6.59 -10.59 18.24
CA VAL A 198 -6.89 -11.78 19.03
C VAL A 198 -7.18 -12.95 18.09
N VAL A 199 -6.46 -14.06 18.23
CA VAL A 199 -6.75 -15.32 17.53
C VAL A 199 -7.68 -16.17 18.39
N GLU A 200 -7.38 -16.28 19.68
CA GLU A 200 -8.13 -17.11 20.62
C GLU A 200 -7.93 -16.63 22.07
N TYR A 201 -8.99 -16.60 22.85
CA TYR A 201 -8.93 -16.43 24.31
C TYR A 201 -8.88 -17.78 25.04
N LEU A 202 -7.83 -17.99 25.82
CA LEU A 202 -7.58 -19.19 26.60
C LEU A 202 -7.77 -18.88 28.10
N PRO A 203 -8.96 -19.14 28.68
CA PRO A 203 -9.18 -18.91 30.09
C PRO A 203 -8.31 -19.85 30.93
N ALA A 204 -8.01 -19.42 32.16
CA ALA A 204 -7.40 -20.28 33.17
C ALA A 204 -8.13 -21.63 33.28
N GLN A 205 -7.39 -22.70 33.59
CA GLN A 205 -7.95 -24.05 33.72
C GLN A 205 -8.18 -24.45 35.19
N THR A 206 -7.56 -23.73 36.13
CA THR A 206 -7.65 -23.98 37.58
C THR A 206 -7.94 -22.70 38.36
N ILE A 207 -8.47 -22.84 39.58
CA ILE A 207 -8.71 -21.69 40.49
C ILE A 207 -7.39 -20.99 40.84
N GLU A 208 -6.30 -21.76 40.96
CA GLU A 208 -4.98 -21.21 41.26
C GLU A 208 -4.44 -20.38 40.08
N ASP A 209 -4.62 -20.87 38.85
CA ASP A 209 -4.26 -20.14 37.64
C ASP A 209 -5.08 -18.86 37.51
N GLN A 210 -6.39 -18.95 37.78
CA GLN A 210 -7.28 -17.78 37.76
C GLN A 210 -6.84 -16.74 38.80
N ARG A 211 -6.51 -17.17 40.03
CA ARG A 211 -5.98 -16.27 41.08
C ARG A 211 -4.64 -15.65 40.71
N LYS A 212 -3.80 -16.36 39.94
CA LYS A 212 -2.53 -15.87 39.42
C LYS A 212 -2.70 -15.00 38.15
N GLY A 213 -3.92 -14.81 37.65
CA GLY A 213 -4.17 -14.07 36.42
C GLY A 213 -3.57 -14.74 35.17
N MET A 214 -3.55 -16.08 35.15
CA MET A 214 -2.93 -16.88 34.10
C MET A 214 -3.81 -17.04 32.84
N ASP A 215 -4.84 -16.21 32.68
CA ASP A 215 -5.57 -16.12 31.42
C ASP A 215 -4.61 -15.72 30.29
N ARG A 216 -4.67 -16.45 29.18
CA ARG A 216 -3.81 -16.24 28.02
C ARG A 216 -4.61 -15.83 26.81
N TYR A 217 -3.95 -15.08 25.94
CA TYR A 217 -4.47 -14.67 24.65
C TYR A 217 -3.49 -15.18 23.61
N ARG A 218 -3.99 -16.00 22.69
CA ARG A 218 -3.28 -16.25 21.44
C ARG A 218 -3.55 -15.06 20.54
N VAL A 219 -2.50 -14.35 20.17
CA VAL A 219 -2.58 -13.11 19.39
C VAL A 219 -1.64 -13.23 18.21
N CYS A 220 -2.03 -12.67 17.08
CA CYS A 220 -1.15 -12.55 15.92
C CYS A 220 -0.61 -11.12 15.85
N THR A 221 0.68 -10.98 15.54
CA THR A 221 1.38 -9.70 15.35
C THR A 221 2.05 -9.67 13.99
N GLN A 222 2.27 -8.47 13.44
CA GLN A 222 2.93 -8.31 12.14
C GLN A 222 4.39 -8.81 12.12
N LEU A 223 5.05 -8.84 13.29
CA LEU A 223 6.48 -9.15 13.41
C LEU A 223 6.74 -10.64 13.71
N ASP A 224 6.06 -11.19 14.72
CA ASP A 224 6.36 -12.51 15.27
C ASP A 224 5.30 -13.58 14.89
N GLY A 225 4.28 -13.22 14.10
CA GLY A 225 3.14 -14.10 13.83
C GLY A 225 2.32 -14.38 15.09
N GLU A 226 1.90 -15.63 15.29
CA GLU A 226 1.11 -16.04 16.46
C GLU A 226 1.98 -16.22 17.72
N ILE A 227 1.63 -15.47 18.77
CA ILE A 227 2.30 -15.50 20.08
C ILE A 227 1.27 -15.58 21.21
N LEU A 228 1.66 -16.15 22.36
CA LEU A 228 0.83 -16.21 23.56
C LEU A 228 1.18 -15.07 24.52
N LYS A 229 0.17 -14.31 24.94
CA LYS A 229 0.31 -13.14 25.82
C LYS A 229 -0.59 -13.22 27.04
N ARG A 230 -0.14 -12.63 28.15
CA ARG A 230 -0.96 -12.44 29.35
C ARG A 230 -1.87 -11.22 29.19
N ARG A 231 -2.89 -11.12 30.05
CA ARG A 231 -3.82 -9.99 30.05
C ARG A 231 -3.15 -8.62 30.17
N ASN A 232 -2.11 -8.49 30.98
CA ASN A 232 -1.36 -7.25 31.20
C ASN A 232 -0.34 -6.92 30.08
N GLU A 233 -0.18 -7.81 29.11
CA GLU A 233 0.68 -7.62 27.94
C GLU A 233 -0.13 -7.24 26.70
N ILE A 234 -1.44 -7.05 26.84
CA ILE A 234 -2.32 -6.61 25.76
C ILE A 234 -3.17 -5.42 26.24
N ILE A 235 -3.53 -4.54 25.31
CA ILE A 235 -4.47 -3.44 25.53
C ILE A 235 -5.57 -3.55 24.48
N LEU A 236 -6.82 -3.69 24.93
CA LEU A 236 -7.98 -3.68 24.03
C LEU A 236 -8.29 -2.24 23.59
N LEU A 237 -8.89 -2.06 22.41
CA LEU A 237 -9.21 -0.70 21.91
C LEU A 237 -10.19 0.08 22.80
N SER A 238 -10.99 -0.63 23.59
CA SER A 238 -11.95 -0.06 24.55
C SER A 238 -11.31 0.39 25.86
N GLU A 239 -10.02 0.12 26.07
CA GLU A 239 -9.33 0.38 27.34
C GLU A 239 -8.63 1.73 27.35
N ASP A 240 -8.68 2.38 28.51
CA ASP A 240 -8.06 3.68 28.77
C ASP A 240 -6.53 3.70 28.54
N GLY A 241 -5.87 2.55 28.68
CA GLY A 241 -4.42 2.41 28.46
C GLY A 241 -3.98 2.59 27.01
N ILE A 242 -4.91 2.57 26.04
CA ILE A 242 -4.57 2.86 24.65
C ILE A 242 -4.17 4.32 24.45
N ALA A 243 -4.58 5.23 25.35
CA ALA A 243 -4.34 6.66 25.20
C ALA A 243 -2.86 7.06 25.44
N ASP A 244 -2.19 6.37 26.35
CA ASP A 244 -0.89 6.74 26.93
C ASP A 244 0.23 5.73 26.66
N CYS A 245 -0.10 4.52 26.19
CA CYS A 245 0.92 3.52 25.88
C CYS A 245 1.92 3.99 24.81
N ARG A 246 3.15 3.47 24.84
CA ARG A 246 4.19 3.80 23.85
C ARG A 246 4.07 2.84 22.66
N LEU A 247 3.69 3.35 21.49
CA LEU A 247 3.65 2.56 20.26
C LEU A 247 5.07 2.28 19.76
N GLY A 248 5.29 1.06 19.28
CA GLY A 248 6.52 0.68 18.60
C GLY A 248 6.56 1.26 17.19
N GLU A 249 7.76 1.63 16.72
CA GLU A 249 7.98 2.04 15.33
C GLU A 249 8.21 0.78 14.49
N ILE A 250 7.29 0.48 13.57
CA ILE A 250 7.50 -0.56 12.57
C ILE A 250 8.30 0.06 11.43
N ARG A 251 9.61 -0.20 11.43
CA ARG A 251 10.47 0.19 10.32
C ARG A 251 10.31 -0.82 9.20
N THR A 252 9.38 -0.56 8.29
CA THR A 252 9.39 -1.19 6.97
C THR A 252 10.62 -0.69 6.23
N THR A 253 11.72 -1.44 6.31
CA THR A 253 12.83 -1.24 5.37
C THR A 253 12.25 -1.56 4.00
N VAL A 254 11.99 -0.52 3.21
CA VAL A 254 11.66 -0.67 1.80
C VAL A 254 12.88 -1.32 1.19
N THR A 255 12.86 -2.64 1.02
CA THR A 255 13.85 -3.33 0.21
C THR A 255 13.77 -2.68 -1.14
N SER A 256 14.78 -1.89 -1.50
CA SER A 256 14.86 -1.27 -2.81
C SER A 256 14.88 -2.40 -3.82
N ILE A 257 13.75 -2.63 -4.47
CA ILE A 257 13.69 -3.55 -5.59
C ILE A 257 14.52 -2.87 -6.67
N ASN A 258 15.71 -3.42 -6.92
CA ASN A 258 16.62 -2.91 -7.93
C ASN A 258 15.99 -3.13 -9.30
N ASN A 259 15.17 -2.17 -9.74
CA ASN A 259 14.64 -2.19 -11.09
C ASN A 259 15.69 -1.62 -12.05
N ASP A 260 16.13 -2.47 -12.96
CA ASP A 260 17.01 -2.08 -14.04
C ASP A 260 16.24 -1.56 -15.27
N ALA A 261 14.91 -1.40 -15.25
CA ALA A 261 14.16 -0.98 -16.43
C ALA A 261 14.61 0.39 -16.97
N THR A 262 15.22 1.24 -16.14
CA THR A 262 15.83 2.52 -16.55
C THR A 262 17.24 2.37 -17.11
N THR A 263 17.97 1.30 -16.76
CA THR A 263 19.39 1.10 -17.09
C THR A 263 19.65 -0.09 -18.01
N ARG A 264 18.66 -0.96 -18.24
CA ARG A 264 18.77 -2.18 -19.05
C ARG A 264 18.94 -1.80 -20.52
N PRO A 265 19.81 -2.51 -21.27
CA PRO A 265 19.92 -2.33 -22.72
C PRO A 265 18.57 -2.52 -23.41
N PRO A 266 18.36 -1.92 -24.59
CA PRO A 266 17.10 -1.94 -25.31
C PRO A 266 16.47 -3.34 -25.37
N THR A 267 15.17 -3.42 -25.10
CA THR A 267 14.45 -4.69 -25.19
C THR A 267 14.58 -5.21 -26.63
N PRO A 268 15.01 -6.45 -26.87
CA PRO A 268 15.18 -6.95 -28.22
C PRO A 268 13.87 -6.86 -29.02
N PRO A 269 13.94 -6.70 -30.35
CA PRO A 269 12.74 -6.65 -31.19
C PRO A 269 11.84 -7.86 -30.92
N PRO A 270 10.50 -7.66 -30.95
CA PRO A 270 9.57 -8.75 -30.70
C PRO A 270 9.88 -9.90 -31.66
N ARG A 271 10.18 -11.08 -31.11
CA ARG A 271 10.41 -12.28 -31.92
C ARG A 271 9.14 -12.50 -32.75
N THR A 272 9.29 -12.46 -34.07
CA THR A 272 8.23 -12.53 -35.08
C THR A 272 7.09 -13.48 -34.69
N THR A 273 5.91 -12.89 -34.43
CA THR A 273 4.48 -13.31 -34.54
C THR A 273 4.04 -14.77 -34.34
N ARG A 274 4.92 -15.74 -34.16
CA ARG A 274 4.50 -17.10 -33.82
C ARG A 274 4.09 -17.08 -32.35
N ARG A 275 2.78 -16.98 -32.12
CA ARG A 275 2.13 -17.00 -30.81
C ARG A 275 2.81 -18.10 -29.98
N ALA A 276 3.54 -17.70 -28.95
CA ALA A 276 4.24 -18.64 -28.10
C ALA A 276 3.22 -19.67 -27.59
N LYS A 277 3.63 -20.93 -27.50
CA LYS A 277 2.76 -21.96 -26.91
C LYS A 277 2.31 -21.44 -25.53
N PRO A 278 1.01 -21.48 -25.21
CA PRO A 278 0.54 -21.04 -23.91
C PRO A 278 1.29 -21.78 -22.80
N LEU A 279 1.90 -21.03 -21.89
CA LEU A 279 2.53 -21.58 -20.70
C LEU A 279 1.47 -22.14 -19.77
N SER A 280 1.78 -23.23 -19.05
CA SER A 280 0.93 -23.66 -17.95
C SER A 280 0.97 -22.62 -16.82
N PRO A 281 -0.08 -22.51 -15.98
CA PRO A 281 -0.10 -21.54 -14.89
C PRO A 281 1.11 -21.66 -13.95
N ALA A 282 1.49 -22.90 -13.61
CA ALA A 282 2.68 -23.17 -12.80
C ALA A 282 4.00 -22.76 -13.47
N ALA A 283 4.09 -22.75 -14.80
CA ALA A 283 5.26 -22.27 -15.52
C ALA A 283 5.26 -20.73 -15.63
N PHE A 284 4.09 -20.13 -15.82
CA PHE A 284 3.93 -18.68 -15.86
C PHE A 284 4.22 -18.04 -14.50
N GLY A 285 3.71 -18.59 -13.41
CA GLY A 285 3.94 -18.09 -12.04
C GLY A 285 5.41 -18.13 -11.59
N LYS A 286 6.26 -18.94 -12.25
CA LYS A 286 7.71 -18.99 -11.99
C LYS A 286 8.50 -17.91 -12.72
N LEU A 287 7.90 -17.21 -13.68
CA LEU A 287 8.54 -16.12 -14.39
C LEU A 287 8.67 -14.90 -13.45
N SER A 288 9.75 -14.13 -13.61
CA SER A 288 9.85 -12.82 -12.97
C SER A 288 8.75 -11.90 -13.48
N ARG A 289 8.38 -10.87 -12.72
CA ARG A 289 7.25 -10.01 -13.08
C ARG A 289 7.48 -9.28 -14.41
N GLU A 290 8.72 -8.89 -14.72
CA GLU A 290 9.08 -8.32 -16.02
C GLU A 290 8.88 -9.33 -17.16
N ALA A 291 9.23 -10.60 -16.94
CA ALA A 291 9.05 -11.66 -17.93
C ALA A 291 7.57 -11.99 -18.14
N GLN A 292 6.75 -11.93 -17.09
CA GLN A 292 5.29 -12.05 -17.20
C GLN A 292 4.69 -10.90 -18.02
N ILE A 293 5.09 -9.65 -17.76
CA ILE A 293 4.63 -8.49 -18.56
C ILE A 293 5.05 -8.62 -20.04
N ARG A 294 6.29 -9.04 -20.30
CA ARG A 294 6.75 -9.29 -21.68
C ARG A 294 5.96 -10.37 -22.40
N TYR A 295 5.58 -11.42 -21.68
CA TYR A 295 4.73 -12.47 -22.21
C TYR A 295 3.35 -11.92 -22.63
N LEU A 296 2.85 -10.90 -21.93
CA LEU A 296 1.57 -10.23 -22.19
C LEU A 296 1.61 -9.18 -23.30
N HIS A 297 2.79 -8.75 -23.77
CA HIS A 297 2.91 -7.69 -24.79
C HIS A 297 2.01 -7.86 -26.03
N PRO A 298 1.82 -9.07 -26.62
CA PRO A 298 0.91 -9.21 -27.76
C PRO A 298 -0.53 -8.84 -27.42
N LEU A 299 -1.03 -9.26 -26.26
CA LEU A 299 -2.39 -8.94 -25.82
C LEU A 299 -2.51 -7.46 -25.43
N LEU A 300 -1.52 -6.92 -24.72
CA LEU A 300 -1.49 -5.48 -24.43
C LEU A 300 -1.45 -4.64 -25.71
N HIS A 301 -0.82 -5.14 -26.79
CA HIS A 301 -0.84 -4.47 -28.09
C HIS A 301 -2.25 -4.46 -28.69
N ASP A 302 -3.00 -5.56 -28.56
CA ASP A 302 -4.40 -5.62 -28.97
C ASP A 302 -5.27 -4.63 -28.16
N ILE A 303 -4.94 -4.35 -26.90
CA ILE A 303 -5.61 -3.32 -26.08
C ILE A 303 -5.32 -1.91 -26.60
N ILE A 304 -4.05 -1.58 -26.87
CA ILE A 304 -3.66 -0.27 -27.44
C ILE A 304 -4.33 -0.05 -28.82
N LYS A 305 -4.54 -1.14 -29.57
CA LYS A 305 -5.28 -1.13 -30.84
C LYS A 305 -6.81 -1.12 -30.70
N GLU A 306 -7.35 -1.18 -29.48
CA GLU A 306 -8.79 -1.30 -29.21
C GLU A 306 -9.42 -2.54 -29.88
N ALA A 307 -8.62 -3.61 -30.08
CA ALA A 307 -9.05 -4.88 -30.66
C ALA A 307 -9.46 -5.91 -29.59
N TYR A 308 -9.08 -5.71 -28.34
CA TYR A 308 -9.42 -6.60 -27.22
C TYR A 308 -10.75 -6.20 -26.57
N THR A 309 -11.81 -6.93 -26.90
CA THR A 309 -13.19 -6.58 -26.49
C THR A 309 -13.42 -6.56 -24.98
N CYS A 310 -12.71 -7.38 -24.20
CA CYS A 310 -12.92 -7.45 -22.75
C CYS A 310 -12.44 -6.18 -22.02
N SER A 311 -11.46 -5.46 -22.56
CA SER A 311 -10.95 -4.21 -21.99
C SER A 311 -11.55 -2.96 -22.64
N GLN A 312 -12.42 -3.11 -23.65
CA GLN A 312 -12.91 -1.98 -24.44
C GLN A 312 -13.63 -0.94 -23.56
N TRP A 313 -14.43 -1.40 -22.60
CA TRP A 313 -15.14 -0.53 -21.65
C TRP A 313 -14.18 0.38 -20.86
N ARG A 314 -12.99 -0.12 -20.50
CA ARG A 314 -11.98 0.65 -19.74
C ARG A 314 -11.31 1.67 -20.64
N ALA A 315 -10.99 1.30 -21.88
CA ALA A 315 -10.49 2.23 -22.88
C ALA A 315 -11.51 3.34 -23.15
N ASP A 316 -12.78 3.00 -23.37
CA ASP A 316 -13.84 3.97 -23.62
C ASP A 316 -14.07 4.92 -22.45
N ALA A 317 -14.03 4.41 -21.21
CA ALA A 317 -14.09 5.24 -20.00
C ALA A 317 -12.89 6.20 -19.88
N PHE A 318 -11.69 5.78 -20.31
CA PHE A 318 -10.50 6.63 -20.29
C PHE A 318 -10.63 7.84 -21.21
N TYR A 319 -11.12 7.63 -22.43
CA TYR A 319 -11.39 8.71 -23.39
C TYR A 319 -12.68 9.48 -23.09
N GLY A 320 -13.43 9.05 -22.08
CA GLY A 320 -14.63 9.72 -21.63
C GLY A 320 -14.35 10.99 -20.82
N SER A 321 -15.31 11.33 -19.96
CA SER A 321 -15.23 12.48 -19.06
C SER A 321 -14.15 12.30 -17.97
N THR A 322 -13.71 13.41 -17.38
CA THR A 322 -12.79 13.39 -16.22
C THR A 322 -13.35 12.57 -15.04
N VAL A 323 -14.69 12.55 -14.86
CA VAL A 323 -15.34 11.74 -13.83
C VAL A 323 -15.19 10.24 -14.13
N GLN A 324 -15.36 9.83 -15.39
CA GLN A 324 -15.15 8.44 -15.80
C GLN A 324 -13.70 8.02 -15.62
N ARG A 325 -12.73 8.88 -15.99
CA ARG A 325 -11.30 8.64 -15.69
C ARG A 325 -11.01 8.51 -14.20
N ALA A 326 -11.62 9.35 -13.37
CA ALA A 326 -11.45 9.27 -11.92
C ALA A 326 -12.04 7.97 -11.34
N ALA A 327 -13.18 7.50 -11.86
CA ALA A 327 -13.79 6.23 -11.48
C ALA A 327 -12.89 5.02 -11.82
N LEU A 328 -12.18 5.05 -12.96
CA LEU A 328 -11.27 3.97 -13.36
C LEU A 328 -10.19 3.67 -12.31
N LYS A 329 -9.69 4.70 -11.62
CA LYS A 329 -8.68 4.55 -10.56
C LYS A 329 -9.23 3.84 -9.34
N GLN A 330 -10.52 4.04 -9.03
CA GLN A 330 -11.20 3.38 -7.91
C GLN A 330 -11.56 1.93 -8.23
N GLU A 331 -11.79 1.62 -9.51
CA GLU A 331 -12.10 0.26 -9.97
C GLU A 331 -10.88 -0.65 -10.11
N ALA A 332 -9.67 -0.10 -10.08
CA ALA A 332 -8.45 -0.88 -10.19
C ALA A 332 -8.22 -1.68 -8.90
N GLN A 333 -8.24 -3.01 -9.02
CA GLN A 333 -7.88 -3.94 -7.95
C GLN A 333 -6.57 -4.64 -8.33
N TYR A 334 -5.59 -4.59 -7.43
CA TYR A 334 -4.26 -5.13 -7.69
C TYR A 334 -3.99 -6.47 -7.00
N GLY A 335 -4.97 -6.99 -6.23
CA GLY A 335 -4.82 -8.26 -5.52
C GLY A 335 -3.72 -8.19 -4.47
N ASP A 336 -2.85 -9.19 -4.49
CA ASP A 336 -1.67 -9.34 -3.62
C ASP A 336 -0.41 -8.63 -4.17
N ILE A 337 -0.53 -7.93 -5.31
CA ILE A 337 0.60 -7.18 -5.90
C ILE A 337 0.84 -5.92 -5.07
N ARG A 338 2.04 -5.85 -4.48
CA ARG A 338 2.45 -4.73 -3.61
C ARG A 338 2.64 -3.45 -4.41
N GLU A 339 2.31 -2.31 -3.80
CA GLU A 339 2.51 -0.98 -4.40
C GLU A 339 3.97 -0.73 -4.80
N ALA A 340 4.92 -1.20 -3.98
CA ALA A 340 6.33 -1.15 -4.33
C ALA A 340 6.63 -1.90 -5.64
N GLU A 341 6.04 -3.07 -5.89
CA GLU A 341 6.22 -3.83 -7.13
C GLU A 341 5.55 -3.13 -8.32
N LEU A 342 4.40 -2.49 -8.13
CA LEU A 342 3.73 -1.69 -9.15
C LEU A 342 4.62 -0.54 -9.63
N VAL A 343 5.08 0.30 -8.69
CA VAL A 343 5.87 1.50 -8.97
C VAL A 343 7.28 1.16 -9.44
N THR A 344 7.89 0.15 -8.82
CA THR A 344 9.28 -0.18 -9.12
C THR A 344 9.42 -1.12 -10.30
N VAL A 345 8.50 -2.05 -10.61
CA VAL A 345 8.74 -3.06 -11.65
C VAL A 345 7.72 -2.96 -12.79
N ILE A 346 6.44 -3.05 -12.48
CA ILE A 346 5.40 -3.24 -13.49
C ILE A 346 5.18 -1.97 -14.33
N VAL A 347 4.95 -0.82 -13.69
CA VAL A 347 4.72 0.45 -14.39
C VAL A 347 5.94 0.84 -15.25
N PRO A 348 7.19 0.80 -14.75
CA PRO A 348 8.35 1.12 -15.58
C PRO A 348 8.53 0.19 -16.79
N GLU A 349 8.24 -1.12 -16.67
CA GLU A 349 8.33 -2.04 -17.80
C GLU A 349 7.21 -1.79 -18.83
N LEU A 350 5.99 -1.48 -18.38
CA LEU A 350 4.89 -1.09 -19.26
C LEU A 350 5.18 0.23 -19.99
N GLU A 351 5.63 1.27 -19.28
CA GLU A 351 6.02 2.54 -19.89
C GLU A 351 7.17 2.36 -20.87
N ARG A 352 8.18 1.59 -20.49
CA ARG A 352 9.31 1.27 -21.35
C ARG A 352 8.84 0.61 -22.64
N TRP A 353 7.97 -0.38 -22.57
CA TRP A 353 7.47 -1.07 -23.76
C TRP A 353 6.52 -0.21 -24.61
N ALA A 354 5.58 0.49 -23.97
CA ALA A 354 4.51 1.23 -24.63
C ALA A 354 4.95 2.60 -25.16
N LEU A 355 5.91 3.27 -24.51
CA LEU A 355 6.35 4.63 -24.87
C LEU A 355 7.73 4.66 -25.55
N ARG A 356 8.64 3.73 -25.21
CA ARG A 356 10.01 3.60 -25.75
C ARG A 356 10.73 4.95 -25.90
N ALA A 357 11.08 5.31 -27.14
CA ALA A 357 11.78 6.53 -27.54
C ALA A 357 11.18 7.80 -26.95
N GLU A 358 9.85 7.84 -26.84
CA GLU A 358 9.13 9.02 -26.37
C GLU A 358 9.43 9.29 -24.88
N ARG A 359 9.81 8.27 -24.10
CA ARG A 359 10.17 8.41 -22.68
C ARG A 359 11.29 9.44 -22.46
N TRP A 360 12.20 9.55 -23.42
CA TRP A 360 13.42 10.36 -23.33
C TRP A 360 13.30 11.72 -24.00
N GLN A 361 12.09 12.26 -24.23
CA GLN A 361 11.93 13.63 -24.76
C GLN A 361 12.78 14.62 -23.92
N GLY A 362 13.91 15.07 -24.48
CA GLY A 362 14.86 15.99 -23.84
C GLY A 362 16.22 15.40 -23.43
N VAL A 363 16.42 14.08 -23.46
CA VAL A 363 17.71 13.42 -23.14
C VAL A 363 18.28 12.79 -24.41
N ALA A 364 19.54 13.12 -24.72
CA ALA A 364 20.15 12.85 -26.01
C ALA A 364 20.16 11.36 -26.43
N LYS A 365 19.73 11.13 -27.68
CA LYS A 365 19.81 9.92 -28.51
C LYS A 365 19.21 8.64 -27.90
N GLN A 366 18.03 8.31 -28.44
CA GLN A 366 17.56 6.93 -28.57
C GLN A 366 18.71 6.08 -29.15
N SER A 367 19.01 4.94 -28.52
CA SER A 367 19.94 3.96 -29.08
C SER A 367 19.37 3.49 -30.42
N ASP A 368 20.14 3.53 -31.51
CA ASP A 368 19.70 3.09 -32.84
C ASP A 368 19.19 1.63 -32.85
N ASP A 369 19.55 0.86 -31.82
CA ASP A 369 19.13 -0.53 -31.59
C ASP A 369 17.76 -0.71 -30.90
N GLU A 370 17.10 0.36 -30.44
CA GLU A 370 15.81 0.22 -29.75
C GLU A 370 14.67 -0.02 -30.76
N PRO A 371 13.90 -1.12 -30.62
CA PRO A 371 12.85 -1.42 -31.58
C PRO A 371 11.74 -0.35 -31.58
N ALA A 372 11.02 -0.21 -32.70
CA ALA A 372 9.94 0.77 -32.85
C ALA A 372 8.78 0.55 -31.86
N ARG A 373 8.24 1.64 -31.30
CA ARG A 373 7.08 1.64 -30.39
C ARG A 373 5.90 0.87 -31.01
N PRO A 374 5.12 0.09 -30.24
CA PRO A 374 3.87 -0.48 -30.75
C PRO A 374 2.93 0.64 -31.23
N VAL A 375 2.44 0.53 -32.46
CA VAL A 375 1.44 1.45 -33.03
C VAL A 375 0.04 1.03 -32.56
N GLY A 376 -0.69 1.97 -31.97
CA GLY A 376 -2.03 1.80 -31.41
C GLY A 376 -3.17 2.14 -32.35
N SER A 377 -4.37 2.33 -31.78
CA SER A 377 -5.52 2.92 -32.45
C SER A 377 -5.30 4.41 -32.76
N GLU A 378 -6.07 4.99 -33.67
CA GLU A 378 -6.03 6.43 -33.95
C GLU A 378 -6.28 7.29 -32.69
N ARG A 379 -7.20 6.84 -31.82
CA ARG A 379 -7.48 7.50 -30.54
C ARG A 379 -6.24 7.48 -29.63
N TYR A 380 -5.56 6.34 -29.51
CA TYR A 380 -4.33 6.24 -28.72
C TYR A 380 -3.21 7.10 -29.30
N GLU A 381 -3.08 7.09 -30.63
CA GLU A 381 -2.04 7.85 -31.32
C GLU A 381 -2.25 9.36 -31.25
N SER A 382 -3.48 9.84 -31.10
CA SER A 382 -3.78 11.26 -30.89
C SER A 382 -3.51 11.77 -29.48
N LEU A 383 -3.27 10.88 -28.51
CA LEU A 383 -2.93 11.27 -27.14
C LEU A 383 -1.56 11.95 -27.05
N SER A 384 -1.47 13.00 -26.25
CA SER A 384 -0.19 13.57 -25.82
C SER A 384 0.63 12.57 -25.02
N ILE A 385 1.93 12.79 -24.88
CA ILE A 385 2.80 11.85 -24.14
C ILE A 385 2.37 11.67 -22.68
N THR A 386 1.89 12.74 -22.03
CA THR A 386 1.38 12.70 -20.66
C THR A 386 0.10 11.87 -20.58
N GLU A 387 -0.80 12.02 -21.54
CA GLU A 387 -2.02 11.20 -21.61
C GLU A 387 -1.71 9.75 -21.93
N ARG A 388 -0.70 9.45 -22.75
CA ARG A 388 -0.24 8.06 -22.98
C ARG A 388 0.33 7.44 -21.71
N ARG A 389 1.07 8.19 -20.88
CA ARG A 389 1.49 7.74 -19.54
C ARG A 389 0.28 7.42 -18.66
N ASN A 390 -0.71 8.31 -18.64
CA ASN A 390 -1.96 8.06 -17.90
C ASN A 390 -2.72 6.84 -18.47
N PHE A 391 -2.70 6.62 -19.79
CA PHE A 391 -3.28 5.43 -20.40
C PHE A 391 -2.55 4.16 -19.94
N VAL A 392 -1.21 4.21 -19.80
CA VAL A 392 -0.44 3.11 -19.24
C VAL A 392 -0.88 2.80 -17.80
N THR A 393 -1.06 3.80 -16.95
CA THR A 393 -1.44 3.59 -15.54
C THR A 393 -2.91 3.24 -15.34
N ASP A 394 -3.81 3.86 -16.08
CA ASP A 394 -5.26 3.77 -15.84
C ASP A 394 -5.92 2.66 -16.67
N VAL A 395 -5.29 2.26 -17.79
CA VAL A 395 -5.77 1.19 -18.68
C VAL A 395 -4.81 0.00 -18.67
N LEU A 396 -3.58 0.15 -19.17
CA LEU A 396 -2.71 -1.02 -19.39
C LEU A 396 -2.29 -1.74 -18.12
N LEU A 397 -2.05 -1.01 -17.02
CA LEU A 397 -1.64 -1.59 -15.75
C LEU A 397 -2.74 -2.50 -15.14
N PRO A 398 -3.98 -2.04 -14.91
CA PRO A 398 -5.06 -2.91 -14.47
C PRO A 398 -5.27 -4.11 -15.39
N GLU A 399 -5.23 -3.89 -16.71
CA GLU A 399 -5.41 -4.97 -17.69
C GLU A 399 -4.27 -5.99 -17.62
N ALA A 400 -3.01 -5.55 -17.49
CA ALA A 400 -1.88 -6.45 -17.32
C ALA A 400 -2.03 -7.30 -16.05
N ILE A 401 -2.51 -6.72 -14.95
CA ILE A 401 -2.69 -7.42 -13.67
C ILE A 401 -3.82 -8.45 -13.76
N ILE A 402 -4.94 -8.09 -14.41
CA ILE A 402 -6.03 -9.03 -14.69
C ILE A 402 -5.50 -10.22 -15.50
N GLN A 403 -4.69 -9.97 -16.52
CA GLN A 403 -4.14 -11.04 -17.36
C GLN A 403 -3.08 -11.87 -16.64
N ILE A 404 -2.28 -11.27 -15.75
CA ILE A 404 -1.40 -12.01 -14.84
C ILE A 404 -2.23 -12.94 -13.97
N CYS A 405 -3.35 -12.47 -13.41
CA CYS A 405 -4.26 -13.29 -12.63
C CYS A 405 -4.80 -14.45 -13.47
N ILE A 406 -5.38 -14.20 -14.65
CA ILE A 406 -5.91 -15.24 -15.56
C ILE A 406 -4.85 -16.29 -15.89
N LEU A 407 -3.61 -15.89 -16.14
CA LEU A 407 -2.54 -16.83 -16.48
C LEU A 407 -1.92 -17.54 -15.28
N SER A 408 -2.16 -17.07 -14.06
CA SER A 408 -1.60 -17.65 -12.83
C SER A 408 -2.46 -18.75 -12.23
N PHE A 409 -3.73 -18.85 -12.65
CA PHE A 409 -4.66 -19.86 -12.15
C PHE A 409 -5.07 -20.85 -13.24
N ASP A 410 -5.38 -22.08 -12.82
CA ASP A 410 -5.98 -23.07 -13.71
C ASP A 410 -7.45 -22.72 -13.92
N HIS A 411 -7.86 -22.61 -15.18
CA HIS A 411 -9.24 -22.35 -15.56
C HIS A 411 -9.79 -23.50 -16.41
N PRO A 412 -11.09 -23.79 -16.31
CA PRO A 412 -11.76 -24.72 -17.22
C PRO A 412 -11.58 -24.27 -18.67
N ALA A 413 -11.22 -25.20 -19.57
CA ALA A 413 -11.06 -24.89 -21.00
C ALA A 413 -12.36 -24.43 -21.69
N SER A 414 -13.51 -24.62 -21.04
CA SER A 414 -14.84 -24.20 -21.50
C SER A 414 -15.16 -22.73 -21.28
N ASP A 415 -14.38 -22.03 -20.44
CA ASP A 415 -14.74 -20.68 -20.03
C ASP A 415 -14.49 -19.67 -21.15
N SER A 416 -15.45 -18.80 -21.40
CA SER A 416 -15.30 -17.73 -22.38
C SER A 416 -14.31 -16.66 -21.88
N PRO A 417 -13.63 -15.92 -22.77
CA PRO A 417 -12.71 -14.86 -22.38
C PRO A 417 -13.33 -13.82 -21.42
N GLN A 418 -14.61 -13.49 -21.62
CA GLN A 418 -15.35 -12.56 -20.77
C GLN A 418 -15.63 -13.15 -19.37
N GLN A 419 -15.92 -14.45 -19.29
CA GLN A 419 -16.09 -15.14 -18.00
C GLN A 419 -14.78 -15.17 -17.21
N LEU A 420 -13.67 -15.52 -17.87
CA LEU A 420 -12.33 -15.50 -17.26
C LEU A 420 -11.97 -14.10 -16.76
N TYR A 421 -12.26 -13.07 -17.54
CA TYR A 421 -12.03 -11.68 -17.16
C TYR A 421 -12.83 -11.28 -15.91
N GLY A 422 -14.12 -11.64 -15.84
CA GLY A 422 -14.96 -11.38 -14.67
C GLY A 422 -14.50 -12.15 -13.42
N GLN A 423 -14.14 -13.44 -13.57
CA GLN A 423 -13.60 -14.27 -12.49
C GLN A 423 -12.28 -13.70 -11.95
N ALA A 424 -11.38 -13.26 -12.83
CA ALA A 424 -10.09 -12.69 -12.44
C ALA A 424 -10.25 -11.37 -11.67
N ARG A 425 -11.16 -10.48 -12.10
CA ARG A 425 -11.48 -9.27 -11.32
C ARG A 425 -11.99 -9.60 -9.93
N LYS A 426 -12.92 -10.56 -9.82
CA LYS A 426 -13.43 -11.02 -8.53
C LYS A 426 -12.30 -11.60 -7.66
N ARG A 427 -11.44 -12.44 -8.23
CA ARG A 427 -10.32 -13.05 -7.51
C ARG A 427 -9.28 -12.04 -7.06
N LEU A 428 -9.00 -11.00 -7.84
CA LEU A 428 -8.16 -9.88 -7.40
C LEU A 428 -8.78 -9.14 -6.21
N GLY A 429 -10.11 -8.99 -6.16
CA GLY A 429 -10.81 -8.48 -4.98
C GLY A 429 -10.63 -9.39 -3.76
N GLU A 430 -10.75 -10.71 -3.92
CA GLU A 430 -10.52 -11.68 -2.85
C GLU A 430 -9.06 -11.65 -2.36
N LEU A 431 -8.08 -11.65 -3.27
CA LEU A 431 -6.65 -11.57 -2.96
C LEU A 431 -6.30 -10.26 -2.24
N ALA A 432 -6.94 -9.15 -2.60
CA ALA A 432 -6.73 -7.87 -1.91
C ALA A 432 -7.27 -7.90 -0.47
N MET A 433 -8.31 -8.68 -0.20
CA MET A 433 -8.82 -8.91 1.16
C MET A 433 -7.96 -9.92 1.95
N GLU A 434 -7.35 -10.87 1.24
CA GLU A 434 -6.39 -11.86 1.79
C GLU A 434 -5.00 -11.25 2.02
N ASP A 435 -4.68 -10.09 1.44
CA ASP A 435 -3.38 -9.43 1.61
C ASP A 435 -3.19 -8.97 3.06
N ASP A 436 -2.35 -9.69 3.79
CA ASP A 436 -1.99 -9.41 5.17
C ASP A 436 -1.56 -7.95 5.37
N VAL A 437 -0.86 -7.34 4.40
CA VAL A 437 -0.39 -5.95 4.52
C VAL A 437 -1.57 -4.98 4.59
N SER A 438 -2.55 -5.14 3.70
CA SER A 438 -3.79 -4.38 3.73
C SER A 438 -4.56 -4.63 5.03
N GLY A 439 -4.61 -5.88 5.49
CA GLY A 439 -5.16 -6.25 6.80
C GLY A 439 -4.47 -5.57 7.98
N TRP A 440 -3.15 -5.41 7.95
CA TRP A 440 -2.38 -4.71 8.99
C TRP A 440 -2.59 -3.20 8.94
N ASN A 441 -2.67 -2.62 7.75
CA ASN A 441 -2.93 -1.19 7.57
C ASN A 441 -4.30 -0.78 8.10
N MET A 442 -5.35 -1.57 7.86
CA MET A 442 -6.68 -1.30 8.44
C MET A 442 -6.64 -1.32 9.98
N ARG A 443 -5.96 -2.31 10.57
CA ARG A 443 -5.81 -2.41 12.03
C ARG A 443 -5.04 -1.23 12.63
N LEU A 444 -4.03 -0.74 11.93
CA LEU A 444 -3.31 0.48 12.31
C LEU A 444 -4.26 1.69 12.34
N VAL A 445 -5.12 1.85 11.34
CA VAL A 445 -6.12 2.93 11.32
C VAL A 445 -7.07 2.81 12.52
N GLU A 446 -7.60 1.62 12.81
CA GLU A 446 -8.47 1.39 13.97
C GLU A 446 -7.79 1.75 15.29
N ILE A 447 -6.50 1.40 15.45
CA ILE A 447 -5.70 1.75 16.62
C ILE A 447 -5.56 3.26 16.76
N TYR A 448 -5.21 3.98 15.68
CA TYR A 448 -5.06 5.43 15.71
C TYR A 448 -6.38 6.14 16.01
N GLU A 449 -7.50 5.67 15.46
CA GLU A 449 -8.82 6.21 15.75
C GLU A 449 -9.25 5.96 17.20
N ALA A 450 -9.08 4.74 17.71
CA ALA A 450 -9.38 4.40 19.10
C ALA A 450 -8.53 5.23 20.06
N ARG A 451 -7.24 5.36 19.78
CA ARG A 451 -6.30 6.17 20.55
C ARG A 451 -6.66 7.65 20.52
N SER A 452 -6.97 8.22 19.36
CA SER A 452 -7.41 9.61 19.22
C SER A 452 -8.67 9.89 20.04
N ARG A 453 -9.67 8.99 19.98
CA ARG A 453 -10.89 9.09 20.80
C ARG A 453 -10.59 9.05 22.30
N MET A 454 -9.76 8.11 22.75
CA MET A 454 -9.43 7.97 24.17
C MET A 454 -8.58 9.14 24.70
N ARG A 455 -7.64 9.64 23.90
CA ARG A 455 -6.86 10.85 24.25
C ARG A 455 -7.75 12.07 24.36
N LYS A 456 -8.66 12.28 23.40
CA LYS A 456 -9.66 13.35 23.46
C LYS A 456 -10.51 13.25 24.74
N ARG A 457 -10.98 12.05 25.09
CA ARG A 457 -11.75 11.81 26.32
C ARG A 457 -10.96 12.13 27.59
N LYS A 458 -9.66 11.84 27.61
CA LYS A 458 -8.75 12.13 28.74
C LYS A 458 -8.20 13.57 28.76
N GLY A 459 -8.55 14.42 27.78
CA GLY A 459 -7.97 15.76 27.65
C GLY A 459 -6.47 15.75 27.29
N LEU A 460 -5.98 14.67 26.67
CA LEU A 460 -4.60 14.56 26.23
C LEU A 460 -4.42 15.20 24.84
N PRO A 461 -3.26 15.86 24.57
CA PRO A 461 -2.96 16.43 23.25
C PRO A 461 -3.01 15.38 22.13
N ARG A 462 -3.32 15.78 20.90
CA ARG A 462 -3.26 14.88 19.74
C ARG A 462 -1.82 14.42 19.43
N GLU A 463 -1.66 13.27 18.79
CA GLU A 463 -0.34 12.68 18.58
C GLU A 463 0.42 13.29 17.41
N ASP A 464 -0.33 13.60 16.35
CA ASP A 464 0.04 14.23 15.09
C ASP A 464 0.52 15.67 15.25
N LEU A 465 0.35 16.27 16.44
CA LEU A 465 0.87 17.59 16.72
C LEU A 465 2.40 17.60 16.55
N THR A 466 2.85 18.43 15.63
CA THR A 466 4.26 18.74 15.43
C THR A 466 4.87 19.25 16.74
N SER A 467 6.18 19.11 16.91
CA SER A 467 6.87 19.65 18.09
C SER A 467 6.63 21.16 18.27
N PHE A 468 6.36 21.87 17.17
CA PHE A 468 5.99 23.28 17.17
C PHE A 468 4.58 23.51 17.71
N GLU A 469 3.57 22.80 17.22
CA GLU A 469 2.19 22.92 17.72
C GLU A 469 2.09 22.47 19.18
N LYS A 470 2.82 21.42 19.58
CA LYS A 470 2.95 21.00 20.98
C LYS A 470 3.51 22.12 21.86
N ARG A 471 4.45 22.94 21.36
CA ARG A 471 4.96 24.12 22.07
C ARG A 471 3.91 25.23 22.11
N GLN A 472 3.20 25.49 21.01
CA GLN A 472 2.17 26.53 20.96
C GLN A 472 0.99 26.25 21.91
N ILE A 473 0.52 25.00 21.98
CA ILE A 473 -0.58 24.62 22.90
C ILE A 473 -0.19 24.88 24.35
N ARG A 474 1.04 24.54 24.75
CA ARG A 474 1.54 24.84 26.11
C ARG A 474 1.62 26.33 26.41
N VAL A 475 1.98 27.15 25.41
CA VAL A 475 2.02 28.62 25.55
C VAL A 475 0.62 29.19 25.75
N VAL A 476 -0.41 28.64 25.09
CA VAL A 476 -1.80 29.08 25.22
C VAL A 476 -2.41 28.68 26.57
N GLU A 477 -2.04 27.53 27.13
CA GLU A 477 -2.49 27.08 28.46
C GLU A 477 -1.80 27.81 29.63
N GLY A 478 -0.93 28.79 29.36
CA GLY A 478 -0.28 29.61 30.38
C GLY A 478 0.89 28.93 31.10
N GLU A 479 1.27 27.71 30.70
CA GLU A 479 2.41 26.98 31.26
C GLU A 479 3.65 27.13 30.36
N LEU A 480 4.45 28.15 30.67
CA LEU A 480 5.74 28.39 30.01
C LEU A 480 6.81 27.43 30.58
N VAL A 481 6.77 26.15 30.20
CA VAL A 481 7.74 25.15 30.68
C VAL A 481 8.95 25.07 29.73
N SER A 482 10.07 25.66 30.15
CA SER A 482 11.37 25.45 29.51
C SER A 482 11.86 24.02 29.76
N TRP A 483 12.40 23.37 28.72
CA TRP A 483 12.77 21.94 28.72
C TRP A 483 13.96 21.58 29.62
N THR A 484 14.58 22.54 30.31
CA THR A 484 15.65 22.29 31.27
C THR A 484 15.09 22.19 32.70
N GLY A 485 14.66 20.99 33.09
CA GLY A 485 14.96 20.35 34.39
C GLY A 485 14.78 21.08 35.73
N ARG A 486 14.14 22.25 35.84
CA ARG A 486 13.80 22.87 37.13
C ARG A 486 12.49 23.62 37.03
N ILE A 487 11.43 23.01 37.56
CA ILE A 487 10.19 23.71 37.91
C ILE A 487 10.53 24.66 39.05
N ARG A 488 10.87 25.92 38.74
CA ARG A 488 10.70 26.98 39.73
C ARG A 488 9.23 27.31 39.77
N LYS A 489 8.55 26.86 40.83
CA LYS A 489 7.24 27.37 41.22
C LYS A 489 7.43 28.87 41.46
N VAL A 490 7.09 29.71 40.47
CA VAL A 490 7.01 31.15 40.68
C VAL A 490 5.74 31.37 41.48
N PHE A 491 5.86 31.25 42.81
CA PHE A 491 4.84 31.76 43.72
C PHE A 491 4.69 33.25 43.45
N GLY A 492 3.43 33.70 43.37
CA GLY A 492 2.99 35.00 42.88
C GLY A 492 3.94 36.15 43.19
N ALA A 493 4.57 36.66 42.13
CA ALA A 493 4.90 38.07 42.06
C ALA A 493 3.66 38.76 41.47
N ASP A 494 3.02 39.54 42.33
CA ASP A 494 1.91 40.43 42.04
C ASP A 494 2.35 41.41 40.93
N ILE A 495 2.05 41.13 39.66
CA ILE A 495 2.30 42.06 38.55
C ILE A 495 1.20 43.13 38.58
N LYS A 496 1.32 44.05 39.54
CA LYS A 496 0.64 45.35 39.48
C LYS A 496 1.44 46.24 38.52
N GLY A 497 0.89 46.45 37.32
CA GLY A 497 1.38 47.51 36.42
C GLY A 497 1.57 47.07 34.97
N VAL A 498 0.49 46.66 34.31
CA VAL A 498 0.41 46.77 32.85
C VAL A 498 -0.81 47.62 32.55
N ALA A 499 -0.55 48.86 32.13
CA ALA A 499 -1.57 49.78 31.67
C ALA A 499 -2.23 49.23 30.38
N PRO A 500 -3.55 49.42 30.20
CA PRO A 500 -4.22 49.02 28.98
C PRO A 500 -3.71 49.86 27.80
N ILE A 501 -3.20 49.20 26.77
CA ILE A 501 -2.93 49.82 25.47
C ILE A 501 -4.29 50.06 24.81
N ASN A 502 -4.71 51.31 24.76
CA ASN A 502 -5.85 51.76 23.98
C ASN A 502 -5.59 51.46 22.49
N ALA A 503 -6.46 50.64 21.89
CA ALA A 503 -6.56 50.50 20.45
C ALA A 503 -7.24 51.76 19.87
N PRO A 504 -6.73 52.34 18.76
CA PRO A 504 -7.44 53.40 18.08
C PRO A 504 -8.60 52.82 17.27
N LEU A 505 -9.80 53.33 17.55
CA LEU A 505 -10.95 53.30 16.64
C LEU A 505 -10.55 53.94 15.30
N VAL A 506 -10.41 53.12 14.27
CA VAL A 506 -10.45 53.58 12.88
C VAL A 506 -11.88 53.34 12.41
N GLY A 507 -12.65 54.42 12.26
CA GLY A 507 -13.88 54.41 11.50
C GLY A 507 -13.57 54.58 10.02
N ILE A 508 -14.06 53.66 9.20
CA ILE A 508 -14.76 53.88 7.92
C ILE A 508 -15.84 52.81 7.83
#